data_AF-A0A336MY57-F1
#
_entry.id   AF-A0A336MY57-F1
#
_cell.length_a   1.000
_cell.length_b   1.000
_cell.length_c   1.000
_cell.angle_alpha   90.00
_cell.angle_beta   90.00
_cell.angle_gamma   90.00
#
_symmetry.space_group_name_H-M   'P 1'
#
loop_
_entity.id
_entity.type
_entity.pdbx_description
1 polymer ?
#
loop_
_entity_poly.entity_id
_entity_poly.type
_entity_poly.pdbx_seq_one_letter_code
_entity_poly.pdbx_strand_id
1 'polypeptide(L)'
;MQPSRMFVQRLANFTARRGYQTKHYRQVTMNDLPVPQGDFFELEAARNRKYNAILAAGLSLTLGALFLAKTTGLIELHMDPPKSLD
;
A
#
# COMPACT_ATOMS: atom_id res chain seq x y z
N MET A 1 22.61 20.36 2.53
CA MET A 1 22.23 21.70 3.07
C MET A 1 20.93 21.55 3.85
N GLN A 2 20.93 21.80 5.16
CA GLN A 2 19.70 21.79 5.97
C GLN A 2 19.18 23.24 6.07
N PRO A 3 17.91 23.51 5.72
CA PRO A 3 17.37 24.86 5.83
C PRO A 3 17.26 25.27 7.31
N SER A 4 17.54 26.54 7.59
CA SER A 4 17.54 27.07 8.96
C SER A 4 16.13 26.99 9.58
N ARG A 5 16.06 26.60 10.86
CA ARG A 5 14.79 26.45 11.62
C ARG A 5 13.91 27.72 11.57
N MET A 6 14.53 28.89 11.45
CA MET A 6 13.87 30.19 11.32
C MET A 6 13.11 30.33 9.98
N PHE A 7 13.63 29.75 8.90
CA PHE A 7 12.99 29.82 7.58
C PHE A 7 11.72 28.96 7.53
N VAL A 8 11.78 27.77 8.15
CA VAL A 8 10.64 26.85 8.27
C VAL A 8 9.51 27.46 9.11
N GLN A 9 9.84 28.11 10.23
CA GLN A 9 8.85 28.77 11.10
C GLN A 9 8.16 29.97 10.42
N ARG A 10 8.89 30.75 9.61
CA ARG A 10 8.30 31.88 8.87
C ARG A 10 7.35 31.42 7.76
N LEU A 11 7.68 30.33 7.07
CA LEU A 11 6.80 29.74 6.06
C LEU A 11 5.52 29.16 6.68
N ALA A 12 5.63 28.47 7.81
CA ALA A 12 4.50 27.88 8.53
C ALA A 12 3.50 28.93 9.06
N ASN A 13 4.00 30.08 9.54
CA ASN A 13 3.16 31.18 10.01
C ASN A 13 2.44 31.93 8.88
N PHE A 14 3.00 31.92 7.66
CA PHE A 14 2.36 32.51 6.48
C PHE A 14 1.18 31.64 5.98
N THR A 15 1.27 30.32 6.14
CA THR A 15 0.19 29.39 5.79
C THR A 15 -0.90 29.30 6.86
N ALA A 16 -0.56 29.48 8.15
CA ALA A 16 -1.52 29.31 9.25
C ALA A 16 -2.58 30.42 9.37
N ARG A 17 -2.35 31.61 8.80
CA ARG A 17 -3.25 32.78 8.98
C ARG A 17 -4.21 33.04 7.82
N ARG A 18 -4.28 32.18 6.81
CA ARG A 18 -5.15 32.38 5.62
C ARG A 18 -6.60 31.86 5.76
N GLY A 19 -7.01 31.39 6.94
CA GLY A 19 -8.32 30.76 7.14
C GLY A 19 -9.46 31.66 7.62
N TYR A 20 -9.17 32.85 8.16
CA TYR A 20 -10.21 33.72 8.75
C TYR A 20 -10.36 35.00 7.94
N GLN A 21 -10.89 34.87 6.71
CA GLN A 21 -11.44 36.02 6.02
C GLN A 21 -12.84 36.29 6.58
N THR A 22 -13.07 37.51 7.06
CA THR A 22 -14.38 38.09 7.37
C THR A 22 -15.18 38.31 6.10
N LYS A 23 -15.45 37.24 5.34
CA LYS A 23 -16.46 37.25 4.28
C LYS A 23 -17.76 36.78 4.90
N HIS A 24 -18.83 37.52 4.61
CA HIS A 24 -20.23 37.19 4.88
C HIS A 24 -20.45 35.74 5.30
N TYR A 25 -20.91 35.52 6.54
CA TYR A 25 -21.18 34.19 7.10
C TYR A 25 -22.22 33.48 6.22
N ARG A 26 -21.75 32.72 5.23
CA ARG A 26 -22.57 31.81 4.45
C ARG A 26 -22.81 30.61 5.34
N GLN A 27 -24.07 30.37 5.70
CA GLN A 27 -24.43 29.14 6.41
C GLN A 27 -23.92 27.95 5.59
N VAL A 28 -23.06 27.14 6.20
CA VAL A 28 -22.60 25.88 5.61
C VAL A 28 -23.83 25.00 5.49
N THR A 29 -24.24 24.74 4.26
CA THR A 29 -25.36 23.85 3.94
C THR A 29 -24.82 22.45 3.67
N MET A 30 -25.69 21.44 3.67
CA MET A 30 -25.31 20.06 3.33
C MET A 30 -24.60 19.95 1.96
N ASN A 31 -24.88 20.90 1.06
CA ASN A 31 -24.27 20.97 -0.28
C ASN A 31 -22.81 21.43 -0.27
N ASP A 32 -22.33 22.01 0.83
CA ASP A 32 -20.94 22.46 0.99
C ASP A 32 -20.05 21.37 1.60
N LEU A 33 -20.62 20.20 1.92
CA LEU A 33 -19.86 19.05 2.39
C LEU A 33 -18.99 18.51 1.24
N PRO A 34 -17.74 18.07 1.54
CA PRO A 34 -16.92 17.41 0.54
C PRO A 34 -17.60 16.11 0.13
N VAL A 35 -18.13 16.08 -1.09
CA VAL A 35 -18.57 14.85 -1.72
C VAL A 35 -17.32 14.07 -2.09
N PRO A 36 -17.23 12.75 -1.78
CA PRO A 36 -16.10 11.94 -2.20
C PRO A 36 -15.86 12.13 -3.70
N GLN A 37 -14.68 12.64 -4.04
CA GLN A 37 -14.30 12.90 -5.42
C GLN A 37 -13.75 11.61 -6.03
N GLY A 38 -14.31 11.21 -7.18
CA GLY A 38 -13.89 10.03 -7.92
C GLY A 38 -14.76 8.80 -7.66
N ASP A 39 -14.64 7.82 -8.56
CA ASP A 39 -15.32 6.55 -8.42
C ASP A 39 -14.59 5.68 -7.37
N PHE A 40 -15.24 5.47 -6.23
CA PHE A 40 -14.74 4.61 -5.15
C PHE A 40 -14.32 3.23 -5.67
N PHE A 41 -15.08 2.68 -6.63
CA PHE A 41 -14.84 1.36 -7.19
C PHE A 41 -13.55 1.33 -8.01
N GLU A 42 -13.26 2.39 -8.76
CA GLU A 42 -12.03 2.48 -9.56
C GLU A 42 -10.78 2.52 -8.68
N LEU A 43 -10.81 3.33 -7.61
CA LEU A 43 -9.72 3.41 -6.64
C LEU A 43 -9.49 2.09 -5.89
N GLU A 44 -10.55 1.40 -5.52
CA GLU A 44 -10.50 0.11 -4.84
C GLU A 44 -9.98 -0.99 -5.76
N ALA A 45 -10.44 -1.04 -7.01
CA ALA A 45 -9.93 -1.96 -8.03
C ALA A 45 -8.44 -1.75 -8.32
N ALA A 46 -7.98 -0.50 -8.44
CA ALA A 46 -6.57 -0.18 -8.68
C ALA A 46 -5.68 -0.63 -7.49
N ARG A 47 -6.16 -0.42 -6.27
CA ARG A 47 -5.48 -0.86 -5.05
C ARG A 47 -5.41 -2.38 -4.95
N ASN A 48 -6.51 -3.08 -5.23
CA ASN A 48 -6.54 -4.55 -5.21
C ASN A 48 -5.63 -5.18 -6.25
N ARG A 49 -5.55 -4.61 -7.46
CA ARG A 49 -4.60 -5.08 -8.50
C ARG A 49 -3.16 -5.07 -8.01
N LYS A 50 -2.74 -4.02 -7.31
CA LYS A 50 -1.38 -3.91 -6.76
C LYS A 50 -1.10 -5.01 -5.73
N TYR A 51 -2.01 -5.21 -4.78
CA TYR A 51 -1.84 -6.23 -3.75
C TYR A 51 -1.88 -7.65 -4.32
N ASN A 52 -2.80 -7.93 -5.25
CA ASN A 52 -2.89 -9.22 -5.90
C ASN A 52 -1.65 -9.54 -6.75
N ALA A 53 -1.05 -8.53 -7.39
CA ALA A 53 0.21 -8.70 -8.12
C ALA A 53 1.37 -9.09 -7.18
N ILE A 54 1.48 -8.41 -6.04
CA ILE A 54 2.50 -8.74 -5.02
C ILE A 54 2.26 -10.15 -4.46
N LEU A 55 1.01 -10.49 -4.17
CA LEU A 55 0.63 -11.82 -3.68
C LEU A 55 1.02 -12.91 -4.69
N ALA A 56 0.67 -12.73 -5.97
CA ALA A 56 1.00 -13.68 -7.03
C ALA A 56 2.53 -13.83 -7.21
N ALA A 57 3.27 -12.73 -7.13
CA ALA A 57 4.74 -12.76 -7.19
C ALA A 57 5.33 -13.52 -5.99
N GLY A 58 4.86 -13.27 -4.78
CA GLY A 58 5.31 -14.00 -3.58
C GLY A 58 5.00 -15.50 -3.66
N LEU A 59 3.80 -15.85 -4.11
CA LEU A 59 3.38 -17.24 -4.24
C LEU A 59 4.21 -17.99 -5.29
N SER A 60 4.40 -17.40 -6.46
CA SER A 60 5.19 -18.00 -7.55
C SER A 60 6.65 -18.18 -7.16
N LEU A 61 7.26 -17.20 -6.48
CA LEU A 61 8.64 -17.31 -6.00
C LEU A 61 8.79 -18.39 -4.93
N THR A 62 7.83 -18.49 -4.01
CA THR A 62 7.82 -19.52 -2.96
C THR A 62 7.68 -20.92 -3.55
N LEU A 63 6.74 -21.12 -4.48
CA LEU A 63 6.55 -22.40 -5.16
C LEU A 63 7.78 -22.78 -5.99
N GLY A 64 8.38 -21.81 -6.69
CA GLY A 64 9.61 -22.03 -7.45
C GLY A 64 10.78 -22.44 -6.54
N ALA A 65 10.94 -21.79 -5.39
CA ALA A 65 11.97 -22.14 -4.42
C ALA A 65 11.76 -23.55 -3.85
N LEU A 66 10.54 -23.90 -3.46
CA LEU A 66 10.21 -25.24 -2.96
C LEU A 66 10.42 -26.32 -4.02
N PHE A 67 10.04 -26.05 -5.27
CA PHE A 67 10.26 -26.95 -6.38
C PHE A 67 11.76 -27.20 -6.59
N LEU A 68 12.56 -26.14 -6.67
CA LEU A 68 14.01 -26.25 -6.79
C LEU A 68 14.61 -27.02 -5.62
N ALA A 69 14.25 -26.68 -4.37
CA ALA A 69 14.74 -27.36 -3.17
C ALA A 69 14.41 -28.87 -3.15
N LYS A 70 13.24 -29.26 -3.67
CA LYS A 70 12.89 -30.68 -3.83
C LYS A 70 13.71 -31.34 -4.93
N THR A 71 13.86 -30.70 -6.09
CA THR A 71 14.59 -31.29 -7.23
C THR A 71 16.09 -31.39 -7.01
N THR A 72 16.69 -30.47 -6.25
CA THR A 72 18.12 -30.50 -5.92
C THR A 72 18.45 -31.46 -4.79
N GLY A 73 17.45 -32.06 -4.14
CA GLY A 73 17.63 -32.96 -3.00
C GLY A 73 17.94 -32.24 -1.69
N LEU A 74 17.73 -30.92 -1.61
CA LEU A 74 17.90 -30.16 -0.35
C LEU A 74 16.83 -30.55 0.68
N ILE A 75 15.62 -30.84 0.21
CA ILE A 75 14.51 -31.31 1.05
C ILE A 75 14.06 -32.66 0.51
N GLU A 76 14.31 -33.71 1.28
CA GLU A 76 13.85 -35.06 0.99
C GLU A 76 12.56 -35.34 1.74
N LEU A 77 11.47 -35.37 0.98
CA LEU A 77 10.17 -35.75 1.50
C LEU A 77 10.05 -37.26 1.27
N HIS A 78 10.33 -38.06 2.30
CA HIS A 78 10.19 -39.52 2.31
C HIS A 78 8.71 -39.95 2.16
N MET A 79 8.13 -39.66 1.00
CA MET A 79 6.71 -39.91 0.71
C MET A 79 6.47 -41.31 0.16
N ASP A 80 7.53 -42.00 -0.26
CA ASP A 80 7.44 -43.36 -0.77
C ASP A 80 7.66 -44.39 0.37
N PRO A 81 6.91 -45.50 0.36
CA PRO A 81 7.16 -46.60 1.30
C PRO A 81 8.56 -47.19 1.07
N PRO A 82 9.23 -47.67 2.13
CA PRO A 82 10.58 -48.20 2.02
C PRO A 82 10.61 -49.37 1.03
N LYS A 83 11.60 -49.37 0.14
CA LYS A 83 11.78 -50.46 -0.83
C LYS A 83 11.91 -51.78 -0.06
N SER A 84 11.09 -52.76 -0.43
CA SER A 84 11.16 -54.11 0.14
C SER A 84 12.54 -54.72 -0.15
N LEU A 85 13.05 -55.47 0.83
CA LEU A 85 14.29 -56.23 0.72
C LEU A 85 14.04 -57.45 -0.17
N ASP A 86 14.31 -57.30 -1.46
CA ASP A 86 14.61 -58.43 -2.37
C ASP A 86 16.10 -58.78 -2.29
#